data_AF-A0A8A0RKB6-F1
#
_entry.id   AF-A0A8A0RKB6-F1
#
_cell.length_a   1.000
_cell.length_b   1.000
_cell.length_c   1.000
_cell.angle_alpha   90.00
_cell.angle_beta   90.00
_cell.angle_gamma   90.00
#
_symmetry.space_group_name_H-M   'P 1'
#
loop_
_entity.id
_entity.type
_entity.pdbx_description
1 polymer ?
#
loop_
_entity_poly.entity_id
_entity_poly.type
_entity_poly.pdbx_seq_one_letter_code
_entity_poly.pdbx_strand_id
1 'polypeptide(L)'
;MFETILSYIIIAGLAVFLFKTRRKPPDKISELFSFRKIAPDGLIDLDGRRFRLVLEVDPINLALKSAGEQNAVWNAFRSAVASLKCNLTLLVQTQYLDLSEYIRQQKAFAESAPTEELQDTAERLVGFFRQKFEESAHRTRKYYIILRHDYTLERNPLISARRKKEEKENIELIARQELEDSRNILTAALSPVGLRITQLTRHEVLQMIYRTLCRQLANIQPIEKADYAEAFCVVSRSATPLIKELLGGEEDFSEEETEGESKKNSNKEALSTRNG
;
A
#
# COMPACT_ATOMS: atom_id res chain seq x y z
N MET A 1 22.38 54.97 -6.61
CA MET A 1 21.44 54.29 -7.55
C MET A 1 21.72 52.79 -7.70
N PHE A 2 22.98 52.36 -7.87
CA PHE A 2 23.30 50.92 -7.99
C PHE A 2 23.04 50.10 -6.71
N GLU A 3 23.42 50.62 -5.54
CA GLU A 3 23.18 49.99 -4.22
C GLU A 3 21.69 49.69 -3.96
N THR A 4 20.80 50.63 -4.33
CA THR A 4 19.36 50.47 -4.17
C THR A 4 18.76 49.47 -5.16
N ILE A 5 19.33 49.35 -6.36
CA ILE A 5 18.86 48.36 -7.35
C ILE A 5 19.28 46.95 -6.90
N LEU A 6 20.49 46.81 -6.35
CA LEU A 6 21.00 45.53 -5.86
C LEU A 6 20.19 45.02 -4.65
N SER A 7 19.81 45.90 -3.72
CA SER A 7 18.98 45.52 -2.58
C SER A 7 17.57 45.06 -3.00
N TYR A 8 16.95 45.71 -3.98
CA TYR A 8 15.66 45.29 -4.53
C TYR A 8 15.71 43.93 -5.23
N ILE A 9 16.81 43.62 -5.94
CA ILE A 9 17.01 42.31 -6.58
C ILE A 9 17.17 41.20 -5.53
N ILE A 10 17.90 41.46 -4.44
CA ILE A 10 18.07 40.49 -3.34
C ILE A 10 16.73 40.23 -2.63
N ILE A 11 15.95 41.28 -2.37
CA ILE A 11 14.62 41.16 -1.76
C ILE A 11 13.65 40.42 -2.69
N ALA A 12 13.67 40.72 -4.00
CA ALA A 12 12.87 40.00 -4.98
C ALA A 12 13.28 38.52 -5.09
N GLY A 13 14.58 38.22 -5.06
CA GLY A 13 15.11 36.86 -5.02
C GLY A 13 14.68 36.11 -3.77
N LEU A 14 14.72 36.76 -2.60
CA LEU A 14 14.25 36.20 -1.33
C LEU A 14 12.73 35.96 -1.35
N ALA A 15 11.96 36.89 -1.90
CA ALA A 15 10.50 36.76 -2.04
C ALA A 15 10.12 35.61 -2.98
N VAL A 16 10.80 35.48 -4.13
CA VAL A 16 10.62 34.35 -5.06
C VAL A 16 11.04 33.02 -4.41
N PHE A 17 12.12 33.01 -3.64
CA PHE A 17 12.56 31.82 -2.89
C PHE A 17 11.54 31.40 -1.81
N LEU A 18 10.98 32.36 -1.08
CA LEU A 18 9.92 32.13 -0.10
C LEU A 18 8.59 31.70 -0.75
N PHE A 19 8.27 32.21 -1.94
CA PHE A 19 7.08 31.77 -2.68
C PHE A 19 7.25 30.38 -3.30
N LYS A 20 8.44 30.04 -3.83
CA LYS A 20 8.72 28.73 -4.43
C LYS A 20 8.73 27.59 -3.39
N THR A 21 8.98 27.91 -2.12
CA THR A 21 8.94 26.94 -1.01
C THR A 21 7.54 26.73 -0.43
N ARG A 22 6.55 27.56 -0.77
CA ARG A 22 5.13 27.30 -0.47
C ARG A 22 4.57 26.25 -1.44
N ARG A 23 4.88 24.98 -1.19
CA ARG A 23 4.14 23.89 -1.84
C ARG A 23 2.66 23.99 -1.42
N LYS A 24 1.75 23.93 -2.39
CA LYS A 24 0.30 23.81 -2.11
C LYS A 24 0.08 22.62 -1.17
N PRO A 25 -0.86 22.70 -0.21
CA PRO A 25 -1.24 21.52 0.56
C PRO A 25 -1.66 20.44 -0.46
N PRO A 26 -1.11 19.22 -0.37
CA PRO A 26 -1.50 18.15 -1.28
C PRO A 26 -3.00 17.90 -1.14
N ASP A 27 -3.66 17.50 -2.22
CA ASP A 27 -5.06 17.07 -2.14
C ASP A 27 -5.21 15.95 -1.10
N LYS A 28 -6.29 15.96 -0.30
CA LYS A 28 -6.53 15.03 0.83
C LYS A 28 -6.32 13.55 0.47
N ILE A 29 -6.56 13.19 -0.79
CA ILE A 29 -6.35 11.85 -1.33
C ILE A 29 -4.86 11.57 -1.52
N SER A 30 -4.11 12.48 -2.16
CA SER A 30 -2.66 12.33 -2.35
C SER A 30 -1.86 12.29 -1.04
N GLU A 31 -2.37 12.94 0.01
CA GLU A 31 -1.78 12.88 1.36
C GLU A 31 -1.83 11.47 1.98
N LEU A 32 -2.81 10.65 1.61
CA LEU A 32 -2.92 9.28 2.09
C LEU A 32 -1.83 8.38 1.54
N PHE A 33 -1.27 8.72 0.37
CA PHE A 33 -0.44 7.81 -0.43
C PHE A 33 1.02 8.27 -0.57
N SER A 34 1.40 9.40 0.02
CA SER A 34 2.80 9.88 0.03
C SER A 34 3.60 9.20 1.16
N PHE A 35 3.69 7.87 1.11
CA PHE A 35 4.40 7.09 2.12
C PHE A 35 5.88 6.94 1.76
N ARG A 36 6.72 7.14 2.78
CA ARG A 36 8.18 6.97 2.69
C ARG A 36 8.58 5.55 3.04
N LYS A 37 7.92 4.97 4.05
CA LYS A 37 8.21 3.64 4.57
C LYS A 37 6.94 3.04 5.16
N ILE A 38 6.78 1.74 4.97
CA ILE A 38 5.77 0.93 5.66
C ILE A 38 6.54 -0.09 6.50
N ALA A 39 6.37 -0.03 7.81
CA ALA A 39 7.01 -0.94 8.74
C ALA A 39 6.33 -2.34 8.72
N PRO A 40 7.01 -3.41 9.19
CA PRO A 40 6.47 -4.77 9.13
C PRO A 40 5.12 -4.95 9.85
N ASP A 41 4.94 -4.21 10.94
CA ASP A 41 3.73 -4.11 11.77
C ASP A 41 2.59 -3.32 11.11
N GLY A 42 2.80 -2.78 9.90
CA GLY A 42 1.80 -2.03 9.14
C GLY A 42 1.74 -0.53 9.46
N LEU A 43 2.66 0.00 10.28
CA LEU A 43 2.77 1.44 10.51
C LEU A 43 3.25 2.14 9.22
N ILE A 44 2.52 3.15 8.78
CA ILE A 44 2.84 3.94 7.59
C ILE A 44 3.50 5.25 8.03
N ASP A 45 4.77 5.46 7.66
CA ASP A 45 5.50 6.72 7.80
C ASP A 45 5.31 7.55 6.52
N LEU A 46 4.52 8.61 6.61
CA LEU A 46 4.30 9.59 5.55
C LEU A 46 5.30 10.74 5.69
N ASP A 47 5.59 11.42 4.58
CA ASP A 47 6.42 12.62 4.62
C ASP A 47 5.83 13.69 5.54
N GLY A 48 6.70 14.32 6.34
CA GLY A 48 6.34 15.41 7.26
C GLY A 48 6.01 14.98 8.69
N ARG A 49 6.57 13.86 9.21
CA ARG A 49 6.31 13.35 10.58
C ARG A 49 4.82 13.01 10.79
N ARG A 50 4.21 12.39 9.79
CA ARG A 50 2.81 11.98 9.79
C ARG A 50 2.77 10.47 9.79
N PHE A 51 2.05 9.89 10.73
CA PHE A 51 1.98 8.44 10.92
C PHE A 51 0.55 7.96 10.77
N ARG A 52 0.38 6.80 10.16
CA ARG A 52 -0.93 6.16 10.00
C ARG A 52 -0.88 4.71 10.44
N LEU A 53 -1.92 4.28 11.11
CA LEU A 53 -2.18 2.88 11.41
C LEU A 53 -3.50 2.48 10.77
N VAL A 54 -3.50 1.37 10.04
CA VAL A 54 -4.70 0.89 9.33
C VAL A 54 -5.20 -0.38 9.99
N LEU A 55 -6.48 -0.36 10.34
CA LEU A 55 -7.20 -1.46 10.97
C LEU A 55 -8.29 -1.94 10.02
N GLU A 56 -8.39 -3.24 9.79
CA GLU A 56 -9.52 -3.86 9.11
C GLU A 56 -10.61 -4.22 10.11
N VAL A 57 -11.87 -4.07 9.68
CA VAL A 57 -13.04 -4.34 10.52
C VAL A 57 -13.97 -5.30 9.81
N ASP A 58 -14.35 -6.36 10.54
CA ASP A 58 -15.38 -7.27 10.08
C ASP A 58 -16.77 -6.66 10.29
N PRO A 59 -17.59 -6.52 9.23
CA PRO A 59 -18.91 -5.93 9.34
C PRO A 59 -19.87 -6.87 10.09
N ILE A 60 -20.74 -6.29 10.90
CA ILE A 60 -21.88 -6.99 11.51
C ILE A 60 -23.19 -6.59 10.83
N ASN A 61 -24.14 -7.52 10.75
CA ASN A 61 -25.47 -7.20 10.25
C ASN A 61 -26.31 -6.56 11.36
N LEU A 62 -26.31 -5.22 11.40
CA LEU A 62 -27.05 -4.45 12.40
C LEU A 62 -28.58 -4.63 12.28
N ALA A 63 -29.10 -4.87 11.07
CA ALA A 63 -30.53 -4.99 10.83
C ALA A 63 -31.14 -6.28 11.41
N LEU A 64 -30.34 -7.32 11.61
CA LEU A 64 -30.77 -8.58 12.23
C LEU A 64 -30.74 -8.55 13.76
N LYS A 65 -30.20 -7.50 14.37
CA LYS A 65 -30.12 -7.34 15.82
C LYS A 65 -31.40 -6.74 16.39
N SER A 66 -31.70 -7.04 17.65
CA SER A 66 -32.81 -6.39 18.38
C SER A 66 -32.55 -4.90 18.61
N ALA A 67 -33.60 -4.11 18.85
CA ALA A 67 -33.45 -2.66 19.07
C ALA A 67 -32.53 -2.32 20.26
N GLY A 68 -32.56 -3.13 21.33
CA GLY A 68 -31.67 -2.97 22.48
C GLY A 68 -30.20 -3.21 22.11
N GLU A 69 -29.91 -4.26 21.34
CA GLU A 69 -28.57 -4.55 20.85
C GLU A 69 -28.09 -3.49 19.84
N GLN A 70 -28.96 -3.02 18.95
CA GLN A 70 -28.62 -1.93 18.02
C GLN A 70 -28.21 -0.67 18.80
N ASN A 71 -28.95 -0.30 19.84
CA ASN A 71 -28.60 0.83 20.71
C ASN A 71 -27.28 0.59 21.45
N ALA A 72 -27.02 -0.64 21.92
CA ALA A 72 -25.74 -0.99 22.53
C ALA A 72 -24.57 -0.81 21.55
N VAL A 73 -24.73 -1.23 20.29
CA VAL A 73 -23.75 -1.03 19.22
C VAL A 73 -23.46 0.45 19.02
N TRP A 74 -24.51 1.27 18.90
CA TRP A 74 -24.38 2.71 18.72
C TRP A 74 -23.69 3.41 19.88
N ASN A 75 -24.04 3.03 21.12
CA ASN A 75 -23.44 3.59 22.32
C ASN A 75 -21.96 3.22 22.43
N ALA A 76 -21.60 1.97 22.14
CA ALA A 76 -20.22 1.53 22.11
C ALA A 76 -19.40 2.29 21.06
N PHE A 77 -19.94 2.43 19.83
CA PHE A 77 -19.28 3.20 18.78
C PHE A 77 -19.08 4.68 19.16
N ARG A 78 -20.11 5.31 19.73
CA ARG A 78 -20.02 6.69 20.22
C ARG A 78 -18.96 6.85 21.30
N SER A 79 -18.94 5.94 22.28
CA SER A 79 -17.96 5.95 23.37
C SER A 79 -16.53 5.76 22.86
N ALA A 80 -16.35 4.84 21.91
CA ALA A 80 -15.07 4.56 21.27
C ALA A 80 -14.51 5.81 20.57
N VAL A 81 -15.32 6.46 19.72
CA VAL A 81 -14.91 7.67 18.99
C VAL A 81 -14.62 8.83 19.94
N ALA A 82 -15.39 8.99 21.01
CA ALA A 82 -15.18 10.06 21.99
C ALA A 82 -13.90 9.90 22.80
N SER A 83 -13.41 8.67 22.96
CA SER A 83 -12.21 8.36 23.75
C SER A 83 -10.91 8.41 22.94
N LEU A 84 -11.00 8.57 21.61
CA LEU A 84 -9.83 8.65 20.73
C LEU A 84 -9.10 9.98 20.87
N LYS A 85 -7.77 9.90 21.02
CA LYS A 85 -6.87 11.06 21.00
C LYS A 85 -6.36 11.40 19.60
N CYS A 86 -6.50 10.49 18.66
CA CYS A 86 -6.04 10.64 17.28
C CYS A 86 -7.20 10.86 16.31
N ASN A 87 -6.87 11.34 15.11
CA ASN A 87 -7.86 11.61 14.08
C ASN A 87 -8.25 10.33 13.35
N LEU A 88 -9.52 9.96 13.37
CA LEU A 88 -10.05 8.77 12.69
C LEU A 88 -10.46 9.07 11.24
N THR A 89 -10.31 8.09 10.35
CA THR A 89 -10.83 8.12 8.97
C THR A 89 -11.40 6.74 8.62
N LEU A 90 -12.62 6.72 8.09
CA LEU A 90 -13.27 5.49 7.64
C LEU A 90 -13.10 5.35 6.14
N LEU A 91 -12.60 4.20 5.70
CA LEU A 91 -12.45 3.87 4.29
C LEU A 91 -13.24 2.59 3.99
N VAL A 92 -14.13 2.66 3.00
CA VAL A 92 -14.88 1.51 2.50
C VAL A 92 -14.42 1.21 1.09
N GLN A 93 -13.90 0.02 0.88
CA GLN A 93 -13.42 -0.42 -0.43
C GLN A 93 -14.31 -1.51 -0.98
N THR A 94 -14.86 -1.29 -2.17
CA THR A 94 -15.62 -2.31 -2.90
C THR A 94 -14.73 -2.99 -3.93
N GLN A 95 -14.64 -4.31 -3.86
CA GLN A 95 -13.85 -5.15 -4.76
C GLN A 95 -14.72 -6.25 -5.38
N TYR A 96 -14.29 -6.79 -6.50
CA TYR A 96 -14.95 -7.98 -7.05
C TYR A 96 -14.68 -9.18 -6.15
N LEU A 97 -15.68 -10.04 -5.99
CA LEU A 97 -15.52 -11.26 -5.24
C LEU A 97 -14.73 -12.25 -6.10
N ASP A 98 -13.53 -12.59 -5.64
CA ASP A 98 -12.69 -13.62 -6.26
C ASP A 98 -12.84 -14.94 -5.50
N LEU A 99 -13.45 -15.94 -6.13
CA LEU A 99 -13.56 -17.31 -5.62
C LEU A 99 -12.61 -18.29 -6.31
N SER A 100 -11.70 -17.81 -7.15
CA SER A 100 -10.82 -18.67 -7.96
C SER A 100 -10.01 -19.64 -7.10
N GLU A 101 -9.49 -19.12 -5.98
CA GLU A 101 -8.76 -19.88 -4.95
C GLU A 101 -9.64 -20.98 -4.33
N TYR A 102 -10.84 -20.62 -3.89
CA TYR A 102 -11.78 -21.57 -3.29
C TYR A 102 -12.18 -22.67 -4.28
N ILE A 103 -12.52 -22.30 -5.51
CA ILE A 103 -12.86 -23.26 -6.57
C ILE A 103 -11.66 -24.19 -6.85
N ARG A 104 -10.43 -23.67 -6.86
CA ARG A 104 -9.22 -24.50 -7.04
C ARG A 104 -9.03 -25.49 -5.89
N GLN A 105 -9.23 -25.04 -4.65
CA GLN A 105 -9.16 -25.92 -3.47
C GLN A 105 -10.23 -27.01 -3.52
N GLN A 106 -11.47 -26.68 -3.92
CA GLN A 106 -12.55 -27.67 -4.05
C GLN A 106 -12.27 -28.68 -5.16
N LYS A 107 -11.64 -28.27 -6.26
CA LYS A 107 -11.18 -29.20 -7.31
C LYS A 107 -10.08 -30.15 -6.82
N ALA A 108 -9.06 -29.61 -6.17
CA ALA A 108 -8.00 -30.43 -5.59
C ALA A 108 -8.56 -31.41 -4.54
N PHE A 109 -9.55 -30.96 -3.76
CA PHE A 109 -10.27 -31.82 -2.83
C PHE A 109 -11.03 -32.94 -3.56
N ALA A 110 -11.74 -32.63 -4.65
CA ALA A 110 -12.46 -33.63 -5.45
C ALA A 110 -11.53 -34.73 -5.99
N GLU A 111 -10.33 -34.37 -6.45
CA GLU A 111 -9.31 -35.33 -6.94
C GLU A 111 -8.75 -36.25 -5.83
N SER A 112 -8.74 -35.77 -4.58
CA SER A 112 -8.22 -36.50 -3.41
C SER A 112 -9.30 -37.08 -2.50
N ALA A 113 -10.57 -37.00 -2.92
CA ALA A 113 -11.70 -37.35 -2.07
C ALA A 113 -11.74 -38.86 -1.80
N PRO A 114 -12.04 -39.28 -0.55
CA PRO A 114 -12.01 -40.69 -0.17
C PRO A 114 -13.21 -41.51 -0.67
N THR A 115 -14.31 -40.85 -1.04
CA THR A 115 -15.58 -41.49 -1.46
C THR A 115 -16.10 -40.83 -2.74
N GLU A 116 -16.67 -41.62 -3.64
CA GLU A 116 -17.29 -41.15 -4.89
C GLU A 116 -18.39 -40.10 -4.64
N GLU A 117 -19.18 -40.26 -3.58
CA GLU A 117 -20.22 -39.30 -3.17
C GLU A 117 -19.66 -37.90 -2.84
N LEU A 118 -18.48 -37.85 -2.20
CA LEU A 118 -17.81 -36.60 -1.84
C LEU A 118 -17.19 -35.94 -3.07
N GLN A 119 -16.64 -36.74 -3.98
CA GLN A 119 -16.13 -36.26 -5.26
C GLN A 119 -17.24 -35.60 -6.08
N ASP A 120 -18.36 -36.31 -6.28
CA ASP A 120 -19.52 -35.80 -7.03
C ASP A 120 -20.11 -34.54 -6.38
N THR A 121 -20.17 -34.50 -5.04
CA THR A 121 -20.60 -33.29 -4.31
C THR A 121 -19.67 -32.11 -4.57
N ALA A 122 -18.35 -32.31 -4.53
CA ALA A 122 -17.36 -31.26 -4.77
C ALA A 122 -17.41 -30.75 -6.21
N GLU A 123 -17.55 -31.64 -7.19
CA GLU A 123 -17.69 -31.29 -8.61
C GLU A 123 -18.99 -30.52 -8.88
N ARG A 124 -20.12 -30.96 -8.30
CA ARG A 124 -21.39 -30.23 -8.36
C ARG A 124 -21.29 -28.85 -7.74
N LEU A 125 -20.58 -28.72 -6.62
CA LEU A 125 -20.36 -27.43 -5.96
C LEU A 125 -19.54 -26.47 -6.85
N VAL A 126 -18.47 -26.98 -7.48
CA VAL A 126 -17.66 -26.21 -8.45
C VAL A 126 -18.50 -25.76 -9.65
N GLY A 127 -19.33 -26.66 -10.19
CA GLY A 127 -20.25 -26.35 -11.29
C GLY A 127 -21.27 -25.27 -10.91
N PHE A 128 -21.89 -25.39 -9.74
CA PHE A 128 -22.83 -24.41 -9.20
C PHE A 128 -22.19 -23.02 -9.07
N PHE A 129 -20.99 -22.94 -8.49
CA PHE A 129 -20.30 -21.65 -8.35
C PHE A 129 -19.88 -21.05 -9.69
N ARG A 130 -19.44 -21.86 -10.66
CA ARG A 130 -19.11 -21.35 -12.00
C ARG A 130 -20.32 -20.73 -12.68
N GLN A 131 -21.45 -21.44 -12.70
CA GLN A 131 -22.68 -20.94 -13.28
C GLN A 131 -23.17 -19.66 -12.59
N LYS A 132 -23.23 -19.66 -11.25
CA LYS A 132 -23.67 -18.50 -10.45
C LYS A 132 -22.82 -17.26 -10.66
N PHE A 133 -21.50 -17.43 -10.84
CA PHE A 133 -20.58 -16.30 -10.99
C PHE A 133 -20.47 -15.78 -12.41
N GLU A 134 -20.71 -16.61 -13.42
CA GLU A 134 -20.85 -16.15 -14.81
C GLU A 134 -22.07 -15.23 -14.98
N GLU A 135 -23.15 -15.49 -14.22
CA GLU A 135 -24.40 -14.73 -14.28
C GLU A 135 -24.39 -13.43 -13.47
N SER A 136 -23.44 -13.22 -12.55
CA SER A 136 -23.50 -12.11 -11.59
C SER A 136 -22.12 -11.63 -11.14
N ALA A 137 -21.77 -10.39 -11.49
CA ALA A 137 -20.57 -9.71 -10.98
C ALA A 137 -20.74 -9.34 -9.50
N HIS A 138 -20.59 -10.32 -8.62
CA HIS A 138 -20.70 -10.14 -7.18
C HIS A 138 -19.56 -9.27 -6.65
N ARG A 139 -19.92 -8.33 -5.78
CA ARG A 139 -18.98 -7.41 -5.14
C ARG A 139 -18.96 -7.66 -3.64
N THR A 140 -17.76 -7.65 -3.08
CA THR A 140 -17.55 -7.65 -1.63
C THR A 140 -17.00 -6.30 -1.18
N ARG A 141 -17.20 -5.99 0.10
CA ARG A 141 -16.75 -4.73 0.70
C ARG A 141 -15.78 -5.04 1.83
N LYS A 142 -14.65 -4.36 1.81
CA LYS A 142 -13.68 -4.31 2.91
C LYS A 142 -13.82 -2.97 3.63
N TYR A 143 -13.76 -3.00 4.95
CA TYR A 143 -13.95 -1.84 5.81
C TYR A 143 -12.67 -1.59 6.58
N TYR A 144 -12.16 -0.36 6.50
CA TYR A 144 -10.91 0.02 7.12
C TYR A 144 -11.11 1.26 8.00
N ILE A 145 -10.49 1.24 9.16
CA ILE A 145 -10.33 2.37 10.05
C ILE A 145 -8.86 2.81 9.99
N ILE A 146 -8.63 4.04 9.57
CA ILE A 146 -7.30 4.64 9.49
C ILE A 146 -7.16 5.63 10.65
N LEU A 147 -6.27 5.30 11.58
CA LEU A 147 -5.86 6.18 12.67
C LEU A 147 -4.75 7.10 12.19
N ARG A 148 -4.89 8.40 12.45
CA ARG A 148 -4.00 9.43 11.94
C ARG A 148 -3.37 10.20 13.09
N HIS A 149 -2.04 10.22 13.07
CA HIS A 149 -1.24 11.06 13.94
C HIS A 149 -0.38 12.02 13.12
N ASP A 150 -0.59 13.32 13.32
CA ASP A 150 0.07 14.37 12.54
C ASP A 150 0.84 15.31 13.48
N TYR A 151 2.17 15.18 13.54
CA TYR A 151 2.99 16.17 14.22
C TYR A 151 3.13 17.42 13.34
N THR A 152 2.39 18.46 13.67
CA THR A 152 2.58 19.76 13.02
C THR A 152 3.89 20.37 13.53
N LEU A 153 4.92 20.34 12.69
CA LEU A 153 6.11 21.17 12.90
C LEU A 153 5.72 22.63 12.74
N GLU A 154 5.90 23.44 13.79
CA GLU A 154 5.89 24.89 13.61
C GLU A 154 6.94 25.26 12.54
N ARG A 155 6.47 25.91 11.48
CA ARG A 155 7.25 26.27 10.29
C ARG A 155 8.27 27.37 10.61
N ASN A 156 9.30 27.08 11.41
CA ASN A 156 10.49 27.92 11.48
C ASN A 156 11.61 27.31 10.63
N PRO A 157 11.83 27.81 9.40
CA PRO A 157 12.70 27.17 8.41
C PRO A 157 14.20 27.23 8.76
N LEU A 158 14.62 28.03 9.75
CA LEU A 158 16.02 28.33 10.03
C LEU A 158 16.74 27.32 10.95
N ILE A 159 16.02 26.46 11.68
CA ILE A 159 16.63 25.59 12.72
C ILE A 159 16.68 24.11 12.30
N SER A 160 15.97 23.73 11.22
CA SER A 160 15.64 22.32 10.97
C SER A 160 16.73 21.46 10.33
N ALA A 161 17.89 21.97 9.91
CA ALA A 161 18.79 21.19 9.04
C ALA A 161 19.72 20.20 9.76
N ARG A 162 20.05 20.41 11.05
CA ARG A 162 21.19 19.71 11.70
C ARG A 162 20.86 18.72 12.82
N ARG A 163 19.60 18.59 13.27
CA ARG A 163 19.17 17.67 14.36
C ARG A 163 18.13 16.62 13.94
N LYS A 164 18.13 16.20 12.67
CA LYS A 164 16.97 15.56 12.05
C LYS A 164 16.78 14.06 12.31
N LYS A 165 17.80 13.30 12.72
CA LYS A 165 17.70 11.83 12.79
C LYS A 165 17.22 11.32 14.15
N GLU A 166 17.91 11.67 15.23
CA GLU A 166 17.55 11.26 16.60
C GLU A 166 16.19 11.83 17.05
N GLU A 167 15.92 13.09 16.73
CA GLU A 167 14.62 13.71 17.03
C GLU A 167 13.48 13.03 16.26
N LYS A 168 13.75 12.52 15.04
CA LYS A 168 12.73 11.81 14.25
C LYS A 168 12.41 10.45 14.86
N GLU A 169 13.43 9.69 15.26
CA GLU A 169 13.24 8.36 15.87
C GLU A 169 12.42 8.45 17.17
N ASN A 170 12.69 9.46 18.00
CA ASN A 170 11.89 9.72 19.21
C ASN A 170 10.42 10.05 18.87
N ILE A 171 10.18 10.84 17.82
CA ILE A 171 8.82 11.20 17.41
C ILE A 171 8.06 10.01 16.83
N GLU A 172 8.72 9.16 16.05
CA GLU A 172 8.14 7.92 15.54
C GLU A 172 7.72 6.99 16.69
N LEU A 173 8.56 6.88 17.73
CA LEU A 173 8.26 6.04 18.89
C LEU A 173 7.02 6.54 19.64
N ILE A 174 6.93 7.85 19.89
CA ILE A 174 5.76 8.45 20.56
C ILE A 174 4.51 8.29 19.69
N ALA A 175 4.61 8.57 18.39
CA ALA A 175 3.50 8.36 17.44
C ALA A 175 2.98 6.93 17.46
N ARG A 176 3.91 5.96 17.47
CA ARG A 176 3.57 4.54 17.53
C ARG A 176 2.81 4.22 18.80
N GLN A 177 3.30 4.67 19.96
CA GLN A 177 2.63 4.44 21.24
C GLN A 177 1.20 5.01 21.25
N GLU A 178 1.02 6.25 20.80
CA GLU A 178 -0.30 6.89 20.78
C GLU A 178 -1.30 6.19 19.84
N LEU A 179 -0.82 5.70 18.69
CA LEU A 179 -1.63 4.93 17.73
C LEU A 179 -1.99 3.55 18.28
N GLU A 180 -1.06 2.87 18.95
CA GLU A 180 -1.28 1.58 19.61
C GLU A 180 -2.27 1.70 20.76
N ASP A 181 -2.15 2.75 21.59
CA ASP A 181 -3.12 3.04 22.65
C ASP A 181 -4.52 3.27 22.08
N SER A 182 -4.60 4.06 21.00
CA SER A 182 -5.85 4.34 20.29
C SER A 182 -6.47 3.06 19.70
N ARG A 183 -5.66 2.17 19.12
CA ARG A 183 -6.10 0.85 18.66
C ARG A 183 -6.68 0.05 19.82
N ASN A 184 -5.97 -0.03 20.94
CA ASN A 184 -6.42 -0.81 22.10
C ASN A 184 -7.76 -0.31 22.65
N ILE A 185 -7.94 1.01 22.72
CA ILE A 185 -9.22 1.63 23.11
C ILE A 185 -10.34 1.22 22.15
N LEU A 186 -10.11 1.30 20.83
CA LEU A 186 -11.10 0.90 19.83
C LEU A 186 -11.45 -0.59 19.92
N THR A 187 -10.45 -1.46 20.00
CA THR A 187 -10.64 -2.90 20.10
C THR A 187 -11.41 -3.25 21.37
N ALA A 188 -11.05 -2.65 22.52
CA ALA A 188 -11.74 -2.89 23.79
C ALA A 188 -13.21 -2.42 23.77
N ALA A 189 -13.49 -1.29 23.12
CA ALA A 189 -14.84 -0.74 23.05
C ALA A 189 -15.76 -1.49 22.06
N LEU A 190 -15.21 -1.97 20.93
CA LEU A 190 -15.99 -2.52 19.83
C LEU A 190 -16.05 -4.05 19.81
N SER A 191 -15.06 -4.74 20.39
CA SER A 191 -15.05 -6.20 20.48
C SER A 191 -16.27 -6.79 21.23
N PRO A 192 -16.77 -6.22 22.35
CA PRO A 192 -17.95 -6.75 23.06
C PRO A 192 -19.24 -6.73 22.23
N VAL A 193 -19.30 -5.84 21.24
CA VAL A 193 -20.44 -5.69 20.33
C VAL A 193 -20.39 -6.67 19.16
N GLY A 194 -19.27 -7.40 19.02
CA GLY A 194 -19.04 -8.36 17.94
C GLY A 194 -18.36 -7.76 16.71
N LEU A 195 -17.87 -6.52 16.78
CA LEU A 195 -17.02 -5.94 15.74
C LEU A 195 -15.58 -6.40 15.96
N ARG A 196 -15.07 -7.26 15.09
CA ARG A 196 -13.68 -7.71 15.13
C ARG A 196 -12.81 -6.67 14.41
N ILE A 197 -11.74 -6.26 15.07
CA ILE A 197 -10.76 -5.31 14.54
C ILE A 197 -9.42 -6.01 14.46
N THR A 198 -8.82 -6.00 13.28
CA THR A 198 -7.49 -6.57 13.03
C THR A 198 -6.57 -5.48 12.50
N GLN A 199 -5.32 -5.46 12.99
CA GLN A 199 -4.31 -4.55 12.45
C GLN A 199 -3.72 -5.17 11.19
N LEU A 200 -3.63 -4.37 10.12
CA LEU A 200 -3.03 -4.83 8.88
C LEU A 200 -1.51 -4.90 9.01
N THR A 201 -0.94 -5.96 8.47
CA THR A 201 0.50 -6.13 8.26
C THR A 201 0.99 -5.32 7.06
N ARG A 202 2.31 -5.20 6.89
CA ARG A 202 2.90 -4.52 5.72
C ARG A 202 2.34 -4.99 4.38
N HIS A 203 2.15 -6.30 4.20
CA HIS A 203 1.62 -6.88 2.96
C HIS A 203 0.19 -6.44 2.70
N GLU A 204 -0.66 -6.53 3.73
CA GLU A 204 -2.07 -6.19 3.62
C GLU A 204 -2.28 -4.69 3.41
N VAL A 205 -1.45 -3.84 4.03
CA VAL A 205 -1.44 -2.39 3.77
C VAL A 205 -1.08 -2.11 2.32
N LEU A 206 -0.04 -2.75 1.79
CA LEU A 206 0.35 -2.60 0.38
C LEU A 206 -0.77 -3.08 -0.56
N GLN A 207 -1.41 -4.20 -0.24
CA GLN A 207 -2.54 -4.72 -1.01
C GLN A 207 -3.72 -3.74 -0.99
N MET A 208 -4.06 -3.17 0.16
CA MET A 208 -5.11 -2.16 0.30
C MET A 208 -4.79 -0.91 -0.54
N ILE A 209 -3.56 -0.40 -0.46
CA ILE A 209 -3.11 0.75 -1.26
C ILE A 209 -3.19 0.43 -2.75
N TYR A 210 -2.64 -0.71 -3.18
CA TYR A 210 -2.65 -1.13 -4.59
C TYR A 210 -4.07 -1.26 -5.12
N ARG A 211 -4.99 -1.86 -4.37
CA ARG A 211 -6.41 -1.94 -4.76
C ARG A 211 -7.10 -0.57 -4.80
N THR A 212 -6.62 0.39 -4.01
CA THR A 212 -7.18 1.75 -4.00
C THR A 212 -6.70 2.54 -5.21
N LEU A 213 -5.42 2.43 -5.57
CA LEU A 213 -4.83 3.11 -6.73
C LEU A 213 -5.23 2.44 -8.05
N CYS A 214 -5.20 1.11 -8.10
CA CYS A 214 -5.39 0.29 -9.28
C CYS A 214 -6.72 -0.48 -9.23
N ARG A 215 -7.84 0.20 -8.94
CA ARG A 215 -9.14 -0.44 -8.65
C ARG A 215 -9.61 -1.45 -9.70
N GLN A 216 -9.37 -1.19 -10.99
CA GLN A 216 -9.77 -2.09 -12.08
C GLN A 216 -8.79 -3.26 -12.23
N LEU A 217 -7.50 -2.95 -12.31
CA LEU A 217 -6.42 -3.92 -12.56
C LEU A 217 -6.21 -4.88 -11.39
N ALA A 218 -6.38 -4.41 -10.15
CA ALA A 218 -6.04 -5.18 -8.97
C ALA A 218 -6.87 -6.47 -8.79
N ASN A 219 -8.00 -6.61 -9.49
CA ASN A 219 -8.77 -7.86 -9.48
C ASN A 219 -8.22 -8.88 -10.47
N ILE A 220 -7.73 -8.43 -11.63
CA ILE A 220 -7.17 -9.29 -12.68
C ILE A 220 -5.73 -9.69 -12.30
N GLN A 221 -4.99 -8.71 -11.80
CA GLN A 221 -3.59 -8.83 -11.42
C GLN A 221 -3.44 -8.44 -9.94
N PRO A 222 -3.63 -9.38 -9.01
CA PRO A 222 -3.30 -9.20 -7.61
C PRO A 222 -1.85 -8.75 -7.45
N ILE A 223 -1.57 -8.05 -6.34
CA ILE A 223 -0.24 -7.50 -6.06
C ILE A 223 0.86 -8.57 -6.12
N GLU A 224 0.59 -9.78 -5.65
CA GLU A 224 1.54 -10.91 -5.66
C GLU A 224 1.91 -11.34 -7.08
N LYS A 225 0.93 -11.41 -7.98
CA LYS A 225 1.18 -11.72 -9.40
C LYS A 225 1.88 -10.56 -10.10
N ALA A 226 1.55 -9.32 -9.74
CA ALA A 226 2.21 -8.13 -10.28
C ALA A 226 3.68 -8.03 -9.88
N ASP A 227 3.98 -8.38 -8.63
CA ASP A 227 5.35 -8.41 -8.12
C ASP A 227 6.16 -9.53 -8.79
N TYR A 228 5.57 -10.73 -8.94
CA TYR A 228 6.17 -11.82 -9.70
C TYR A 228 6.43 -11.45 -11.18
N ALA A 229 5.52 -10.70 -11.80
CA ALA A 229 5.69 -10.16 -13.14
C ALA A 229 6.64 -8.94 -13.21
N GLU A 230 7.27 -8.58 -12.09
CA GLU A 230 8.19 -7.46 -11.92
C GLU A 230 7.61 -6.10 -12.33
N ALA A 231 6.28 -5.95 -12.29
CA ALA A 231 5.58 -4.77 -12.77
C ALA A 231 5.92 -3.48 -11.99
N PHE A 232 6.49 -3.63 -10.79
CA PHE A 232 6.90 -2.52 -9.93
C PHE A 232 8.40 -2.21 -10.00
N CYS A 233 9.19 -3.02 -10.71
CA CYS A 233 10.62 -2.79 -10.85
C CYS A 233 10.90 -1.82 -12.00
N VAL A 234 11.76 -0.83 -11.77
CA VAL A 234 12.24 0.08 -12.83
C VAL A 234 13.15 -0.67 -13.82
N VAL A 235 13.83 -1.70 -13.33
CA VAL A 235 14.71 -2.57 -14.11
C VAL A 235 14.29 -4.00 -13.81
N SER A 236 13.89 -4.74 -14.85
CA SER A 236 13.58 -6.16 -14.74
C SER A 236 14.80 -6.95 -14.28
N ARG A 237 14.62 -7.91 -13.37
CA ARG A 237 15.72 -8.79 -12.99
C ARG A 237 15.90 -9.78 -14.12
N SER A 238 17.13 -9.94 -14.58
CA SER A 238 17.45 -11.02 -15.52
C SER A 238 17.04 -12.35 -14.89
N ALA A 239 16.31 -13.20 -15.61
CA ALA A 239 15.98 -14.55 -15.16
C ALA A 239 17.21 -15.49 -15.14
N THR A 240 18.32 -15.08 -15.75
CA THR A 240 19.57 -15.83 -15.90
C THR A 240 20.12 -16.43 -14.60
N PRO A 241 20.15 -15.72 -13.45
CA PRO A 241 20.62 -16.29 -12.19
C PRO A 241 19.68 -17.37 -11.63
N LEU A 242 18.36 -17.19 -11.79
CA LEU A 242 17.35 -18.13 -11.29
C LEU A 242 17.34 -19.42 -12.13
N ILE A 243 17.48 -19.27 -13.45
CA ILE A 243 17.62 -20.38 -14.40
C ILE A 243 18.92 -21.15 -14.12
N LYS A 244 20.02 -20.44 -13.83
CA LYS A 244 21.30 -21.05 -13.44
C LYS A 244 21.20 -21.87 -12.13
N GLU A 245 20.36 -21.44 -11.19
CA GLU A 245 20.10 -22.16 -9.93
C GLU A 245 19.19 -23.37 -10.14
N LEU A 246 18.14 -23.24 -10.97
CA LEU A 246 17.21 -24.32 -11.34
C LEU A 246 17.86 -25.44 -12.17
N LEU A 247 18.82 -25.08 -13.03
CA LEU A 247 19.54 -26.04 -13.87
C LEU A 247 20.69 -26.75 -13.12
N GLY A 248 20.88 -26.46 -11.82
CA GLY A 248 21.94 -27.07 -11.02
C GLY A 248 23.31 -26.73 -11.60
N GLY A 249 23.80 -25.52 -11.28
CA GLY A 249 24.98 -24.89 -11.87
C GLY A 249 26.09 -25.83 -12.34
N GLU A 250 26.05 -26.22 -13.61
CA GLU A 250 27.12 -26.91 -14.32
C GLU A 250 26.90 -26.85 -15.84
N GLU A 251 26.72 -25.64 -16.39
CA GLU A 251 27.06 -25.41 -17.81
C GLU A 251 27.75 -24.04 -17.92
N ASP A 252 29.08 -24.10 -18.04
CA ASP A 252 29.92 -23.00 -18.50
C ASP A 252 29.53 -22.69 -19.96
N PHE A 253 28.61 -21.75 -20.15
CA PHE A 253 28.47 -21.08 -21.44
C PHE A 253 29.70 -20.19 -21.61
N SER A 254 30.69 -20.73 -22.32
CA SER A 254 31.85 -20.02 -22.84
C SER A 254 31.43 -18.69 -23.45
N GLU A 255 32.18 -17.65 -23.07
CA GLU A 255 32.13 -16.29 -23.58
C GLU A 255 32.03 -16.25 -25.12
N GLU A 256 30.88 -15.85 -25.65
CA GLU A 256 30.76 -15.28 -26.99
C GLU A 256 30.02 -13.93 -26.91
N GLU A 257 30.61 -12.97 -26.20
CA GLU A 257 30.35 -11.54 -26.45
C GLU A 257 31.66 -10.75 -26.39
N THR A 258 32.44 -10.77 -27.48
CA THR A 258 33.41 -9.69 -27.75
C THR A 258 33.59 -9.40 -29.26
N GLU A 259 32.53 -9.37 -30.07
CA GLU A 259 32.66 -8.82 -31.46
C GLU A 259 31.57 -7.82 -31.92
N GLY A 260 30.59 -7.48 -31.08
CA GLY A 260 29.52 -6.56 -31.44
C GLY A 260 29.83 -5.05 -31.26
N GLU A 261 30.66 -4.67 -30.28
CA GLU A 261 30.86 -3.26 -29.92
C GLU A 261 32.12 -2.61 -30.50
N SER A 262 33.10 -3.38 -30.97
CA SER A 262 34.34 -2.80 -31.51
C SER A 262 34.22 -2.29 -32.97
N LYS A 263 33.22 -2.78 -33.73
CA LYS A 263 32.97 -2.31 -35.12
C LYS A 263 32.09 -1.05 -35.22
N LYS A 264 31.53 -0.55 -34.11
CA LYS A 264 30.72 0.69 -34.11
C LYS A 264 31.52 1.95 -33.74
N ASN A 265 32.69 1.81 -33.11
CA ASN A 265 33.55 2.95 -32.78
C ASN A 265 34.61 3.28 -33.84
N SER A 266 35.01 2.34 -34.71
CA SER A 266 35.94 2.65 -35.81
C SER A 266 35.28 3.40 -36.98
N ASN A 267 33.95 3.36 -37.10
CA ASN A 267 33.22 4.01 -38.20
C ASN A 267 32.70 5.42 -37.86
N LYS A 268 32.96 5.93 -36.65
CA LYS A 268 32.67 7.32 -36.26
C LYS A 268 33.89 8.25 -36.34
N GLU A 269 35.10 7.73 -36.26
CA GLU A 269 36.33 8.54 -36.40
C GLU A 269 36.75 8.78 -37.86
N ALA A 270 36.34 7.92 -38.80
CA ALA A 270 36.64 8.10 -40.24
C ALA A 270 35.72 9.11 -40.97
N LEU A 271 34.65 9.58 -40.32
CA LEU A 271 33.70 10.57 -40.88
C LEU A 271 33.88 11.99 -40.33
N SER A 272 34.80 12.21 -39.37
CA SER A 272 35.11 13.54 -38.82
C SER A 272 36.34 14.22 -39.44
N THR A 273 37.07 13.54 -40.34
CA THR A 273 38.30 14.09 -40.99
C THR A 273 38.12 14.42 -42.47
N ARG A 274 36.87 14.53 -42.96
CA ARG A 274 36.58 14.89 -44.36
C ARG A 274 35.74 16.15 -44.56
N ASN A 275 35.52 16.94 -43.52
CA ASN A 275 35.00 18.31 -43.61
C ASN A 275 35.77 19.19 -42.60
N GLY A 276 36.84 19.81 -43.08
CA GLY A 276 37.75 20.69 -42.36
C GLY A 276 38.96 21.00 -43.23
#